data_AF-U6DF87-F1
#
_entry.id   AF-U6DF87-F1
#
_cell.length_a   1.000
_cell.length_b   1.000
_cell.length_c   1.000
_cell.angle_alpha   90.00
_cell.angle_beta   90.00
_cell.angle_gamma   90.00
#
_symmetry.space_group_name_H-M   'P 1'
#
loop_
_entity.id
_entity.type
_entity.pdbx_description
1 polymer ?
#
loop_
_entity_poly.entity_id
_entity_poly.type
_entity_poly.pdbx_seq_one_letter_code
_entity_poly.pdbx_strand_id
1 'polypeptide(L)'
;AIVTAYENSSQHDPSSNNAMLGVHASASAIIQYGKIARKQGLVNVALDILSRIHTIPTVPIVDCFQKIRQQVKCYLQLAGVMGKNECMQGLEVIESTNLKYFTKEMTAEFYALKGMFLAQINKSEEANKAFSAAVQMHDVLVKAWAMWGDYLENIFVKERQLHLGVSAITCYLHACRHQNESKSRKYLAKVLWLLSFDDDKNTLADAVDKYCIGVPPIQWLGWIPQLLTCLVGSEGKLLLNLISQVGRVYPQAVYFPIRTLYLTLKIEQRERYKSD
;
A
#
# COMPACT_ATOMS: atom_id res chain seq x y z
N ALA A 1 38.14 0.55 -9.39
CA ALA A 1 38.29 1.97 -9.74
C ALA A 1 36.91 2.67 -9.71
N ILE A 2 36.30 2.78 -8.53
CA ILE A 2 34.88 3.21 -8.37
C ILE A 2 34.75 4.54 -7.59
N VAL A 3 35.83 5.12 -7.07
CA VAL A 3 35.74 6.25 -6.12
C VAL A 3 36.11 7.62 -6.73
N THR A 4 36.84 7.68 -7.85
CA THR A 4 37.43 8.94 -8.32
C THR A 4 36.51 9.90 -9.08
N ALA A 5 35.22 9.57 -9.29
CA ALA A 5 34.32 10.42 -10.09
C ALA A 5 33.47 11.41 -9.26
N TYR A 6 33.52 11.35 -7.93
CA TYR A 6 32.63 12.16 -7.07
C TYR A 6 33.28 13.40 -6.44
N GLU A 7 34.59 13.63 -6.59
CA GLU A 7 35.26 14.81 -6.03
C GLU A 7 35.22 16.06 -6.93
N ASN A 8 34.78 15.96 -8.19
CA ASN A 8 34.85 17.07 -9.16
C ASN A 8 33.50 17.76 -9.45
N SER A 9 32.51 17.66 -8.56
CA SER A 9 31.21 18.33 -8.73
C SER A 9 31.24 19.84 -8.44
N SER A 10 32.17 20.56 -9.06
CA SER A 10 32.31 22.03 -8.98
C SER A 10 32.41 22.71 -10.35
N GLN A 11 32.27 21.97 -11.47
CA GLN A 11 32.22 22.55 -12.82
C GLN A 11 31.05 21.93 -13.60
N HIS A 12 29.99 22.73 -13.78
CA HIS A 12 28.79 22.37 -14.54
C HIS A 12 29.07 22.46 -16.04
N ASP A 13 29.45 21.33 -16.64
CA ASP A 13 29.60 21.20 -18.10
C ASP A 13 28.29 20.64 -18.72
N PRO A 14 27.61 21.37 -19.62
CA PRO A 14 26.31 20.95 -20.21
C PRO A 14 26.38 19.63 -20.99
N SER A 15 27.56 19.30 -21.53
CA SER A 15 27.83 18.07 -22.31
C SER A 15 27.78 16.80 -21.44
N SER A 16 28.24 16.88 -20.19
CA SER A 16 28.21 15.77 -19.21
C SER A 16 26.77 15.36 -18.85
N ASN A 17 25.89 16.35 -18.69
CA ASN A 17 24.46 16.10 -18.44
C ASN A 17 23.78 15.38 -19.62
N ASN A 18 24.13 15.70 -20.88
CA ASN A 18 23.55 15.06 -22.06
C ASN A 18 24.01 13.60 -22.25
N ALA A 19 25.28 13.31 -21.97
CA ALA A 19 25.78 11.92 -21.97
C ALA A 19 25.09 11.08 -20.87
N MET A 20 24.89 11.67 -19.69
CA MET A 20 24.16 11.03 -18.59
C MET A 20 22.68 10.77 -18.94
N LEU A 21 22.05 11.64 -19.74
CA LEU A 21 20.68 11.43 -20.24
C LEU A 21 20.58 10.25 -21.22
N GLY A 22 21.55 10.08 -22.12
CA GLY A 22 21.58 8.94 -23.05
C GLY A 22 21.76 7.59 -22.34
N VAL A 23 22.60 7.59 -21.30
CA VAL A 23 22.79 6.42 -20.42
C VAL A 23 21.52 6.11 -19.63
N HIS A 24 20.89 7.12 -19.04
CA HIS A 24 19.62 6.98 -18.33
C HIS A 24 18.51 6.47 -19.26
N ALA A 25 18.39 7.00 -20.48
CA ALA A 25 17.40 6.55 -21.46
C ALA A 25 17.57 5.07 -21.82
N SER A 26 18.82 4.63 -22.01
CA SER A 26 19.14 3.23 -22.31
C SER A 26 18.80 2.30 -21.14
N ALA A 27 19.19 2.67 -19.92
CA ALA A 27 18.85 1.92 -18.71
C ALA A 27 17.33 1.87 -18.48
N SER A 28 16.65 3.01 -18.64
CA SER A 28 15.20 3.11 -18.52
C SER A 28 14.48 2.23 -19.54
N ALA A 29 14.93 2.16 -20.80
CA ALA A 29 14.37 1.28 -21.82
C ALA A 29 14.46 -0.21 -21.41
N ILE A 30 15.62 -0.65 -20.92
CA ILE A 30 15.83 -2.02 -20.40
C ILE A 30 14.87 -2.31 -19.23
N ILE A 31 14.77 -1.38 -18.28
CA ILE A 31 13.92 -1.53 -17.10
C ILE A 31 12.43 -1.55 -17.47
N GLN A 32 11.97 -0.66 -18.37
CA GLN A 32 10.59 -0.66 -18.83
C GLN A 32 10.27 -1.95 -19.60
N TYR A 33 11.19 -2.46 -20.41
CA TYR A 33 11.02 -3.74 -21.08
C TYR A 33 10.84 -4.86 -20.03
N GLY A 34 11.75 -4.98 -19.06
CA GLY A 34 11.65 -5.98 -17.99
C GLY A 34 10.34 -5.86 -17.20
N LYS A 35 9.87 -4.62 -16.99
CA LYS A 35 8.55 -4.35 -16.36
C LYS A 35 7.38 -4.85 -17.18
N ILE A 36 7.39 -4.65 -18.50
CA ILE A 36 6.33 -5.11 -19.40
C ILE A 36 6.37 -6.63 -19.50
N ALA A 37 7.54 -7.24 -19.72
CA ALA A 37 7.72 -8.69 -19.77
C ALA A 37 7.19 -9.39 -18.51
N ARG A 38 7.53 -8.87 -17.32
CA ARG A 38 6.99 -9.36 -16.04
C ARG A 38 5.47 -9.29 -15.98
N LYS A 39 4.89 -8.14 -16.39
CA LYS A 39 3.43 -7.96 -16.41
C LYS A 39 2.72 -8.91 -17.37
N GLN A 40 3.38 -9.33 -18.45
CA GLN A 40 2.88 -10.34 -19.38
C GLN A 40 3.12 -11.78 -18.92
N GLY A 41 3.67 -12.00 -17.72
CA GLY A 41 3.94 -13.33 -17.17
C GLY A 41 5.28 -13.95 -17.59
N LEU A 42 6.06 -13.27 -18.44
CA LEU A 42 7.35 -13.76 -18.96
C LEU A 42 8.49 -13.38 -18.00
N VAL A 43 8.53 -14.02 -16.83
CA VAL A 43 9.45 -13.62 -15.76
C VAL A 43 10.92 -13.94 -16.07
N ASN A 44 11.21 -15.09 -16.68
CA ASN A 44 12.58 -15.46 -17.05
C ASN A 44 13.18 -14.48 -18.07
N VAL A 45 12.38 -14.08 -19.07
CA VAL A 45 12.77 -13.06 -20.07
C VAL A 45 12.99 -11.71 -19.39
N ALA A 46 12.16 -11.35 -18.41
CA ALA A 46 12.35 -10.13 -17.65
C ALA A 46 13.68 -10.12 -16.88
N LEU A 47 14.03 -11.22 -16.21
CA LEU A 47 15.29 -11.35 -15.46
C LEU A 47 16.51 -11.27 -16.38
N ASP A 48 16.48 -11.97 -17.51
CA ASP A 48 17.56 -11.93 -18.50
C ASP A 48 17.80 -10.50 -19.02
N ILE A 49 16.74 -9.78 -19.35
CA ILE A 49 16.86 -8.41 -19.86
C ILE A 49 17.33 -7.44 -18.78
N LEU A 50 16.89 -7.60 -17.53
CA LEU A 50 17.38 -6.77 -16.42
C LEU A 50 18.87 -7.00 -16.13
N SER A 51 19.41 -8.18 -16.44
CA SER A 51 20.85 -8.46 -16.31
C SER A 51 21.69 -7.64 -17.30
N ARG A 52 21.13 -7.31 -18.47
CA ARG A 52 21.79 -6.49 -19.50
C ARG A 52 22.08 -5.07 -19.05
N ILE A 53 21.51 -4.59 -17.94
CA ILE A 53 21.88 -3.27 -17.39
C ILE A 53 23.37 -3.19 -17.05
N HIS A 54 24.02 -4.32 -16.75
CA HIS A 54 25.45 -4.39 -16.46
C HIS A 54 26.34 -4.13 -17.67
N THR A 55 25.79 -4.09 -18.89
CA THR A 55 26.53 -3.66 -20.09
C THR A 55 26.72 -2.14 -20.13
N ILE A 56 26.02 -1.39 -19.28
CA ILE A 56 26.16 0.06 -19.15
C ILE A 56 27.24 0.34 -18.10
N PRO A 57 28.35 1.02 -18.45
CA PRO A 57 29.50 1.21 -17.55
C PRO A 57 29.18 1.99 -16.26
N THR A 58 28.32 3.00 -16.35
CA THR A 58 27.99 3.90 -15.23
C THR A 58 26.48 4.08 -15.11
N VAL A 59 25.83 3.23 -14.34
CA VAL A 59 24.37 3.28 -14.15
C VAL A 59 24.02 4.27 -13.03
N PRO A 60 23.14 5.26 -13.28
CA PRO A 60 22.65 6.16 -12.25
C PRO A 60 21.97 5.42 -11.10
N ILE A 61 22.03 5.99 -9.90
CA ILE A 61 21.51 5.32 -8.69
C ILE A 61 20.01 5.03 -8.75
N VAL A 62 19.25 5.92 -9.40
CA VAL A 62 17.80 5.80 -9.59
C VAL A 62 17.48 4.59 -10.48
N ASP A 63 18.28 4.35 -11.52
CA ASP A 63 18.10 3.21 -12.42
C ASP A 63 18.52 1.90 -11.76
N CYS A 64 19.59 1.94 -10.96
CA CYS A 64 19.97 0.81 -10.12
C CYS A 64 18.83 0.41 -9.16
N PHE A 65 18.21 1.39 -8.50
CA PHE A 65 17.03 1.18 -7.67
C PHE A 65 15.88 0.54 -8.47
N GLN A 66 15.51 1.11 -9.63
CA GLN A 66 14.41 0.57 -10.43
C GLN A 66 14.70 -0.83 -10.96
N LYS A 67 15.96 -1.14 -11.31
CA LYS A 67 16.38 -2.49 -11.71
C LYS A 67 16.22 -3.47 -10.57
N ILE A 68 16.77 -3.19 -9.39
CA ILE A 68 16.67 -4.07 -8.21
C ILE A 68 15.19 -4.26 -7.85
N ARG A 69 14.42 -3.17 -7.81
CA ARG A 69 12.98 -3.21 -7.54
C ARG A 69 12.23 -4.12 -8.51
N GLN A 70 12.58 -4.08 -9.79
CA GLN A 70 11.92 -4.89 -10.81
C GLN A 70 12.38 -6.35 -10.75
N GLN A 71 13.66 -6.60 -10.44
CA GLN A 71 14.20 -7.94 -10.18
C GLN A 71 13.52 -8.58 -8.96
N VAL A 72 13.42 -7.86 -7.84
CA VAL A 72 12.68 -8.28 -6.65
C VAL A 72 11.22 -8.62 -6.97
N LYS A 73 10.54 -7.81 -7.79
CA LYS A 73 9.16 -8.09 -8.22
C LYS A 73 9.04 -9.30 -9.13
N CYS A 74 10.08 -9.63 -9.90
CA CYS A 74 10.13 -10.86 -10.67
C CYS A 74 10.18 -12.08 -9.73
N TYR A 75 11.07 -12.06 -8.74
CA TYR A 75 11.14 -13.12 -7.72
C TYR A 75 9.85 -13.25 -6.91
N LEU A 76 9.18 -12.13 -6.59
CA LEU A 76 7.87 -12.17 -5.91
C LEU A 76 6.79 -12.87 -6.76
N GLN A 77 6.83 -12.69 -8.08
CA GLN A 77 5.89 -13.35 -9.00
C GLN A 77 6.23 -14.84 -9.17
N LEU A 78 7.52 -15.18 -9.26
CA LEU A 78 7.98 -16.57 -9.28
C LEU A 78 7.66 -17.30 -7.98
N ALA A 79 7.82 -16.66 -6.83
CA ALA A 79 7.47 -17.20 -5.53
C ALA A 79 6.00 -17.64 -5.44
N GLY A 80 5.09 -16.93 -6.12
CA GLY A 80 3.68 -17.32 -6.21
C GLY A 80 3.43 -18.61 -6.98
N VAL A 81 4.35 -19.02 -7.86
CA VAL A 81 4.21 -20.19 -8.77
C VAL A 81 5.12 -21.35 -8.33
N MET A 82 6.36 -21.07 -7.95
CA MET A 82 7.44 -22.03 -7.72
C MET A 82 7.80 -22.22 -6.24
N GLY A 83 7.15 -21.48 -5.32
CA GLY A 83 7.27 -21.67 -3.88
C GLY A 83 8.45 -20.94 -3.21
N LYS A 84 8.80 -21.40 -2.00
CA LYS A 84 9.63 -20.66 -1.04
C LYS A 84 11.10 -20.43 -1.45
N ASN A 85 11.64 -21.24 -2.36
CA ASN A 85 13.05 -21.13 -2.76
C ASN A 85 13.33 -19.81 -3.49
N GLU A 86 12.39 -19.36 -4.33
CA GLU A 86 12.49 -18.09 -5.06
C GLU A 86 12.30 -16.88 -4.12
N CYS A 87 11.54 -17.03 -3.03
CA CYS A 87 11.46 -16.00 -1.99
C CYS A 87 12.83 -15.76 -1.34
N MET A 88 13.60 -16.82 -1.09
CA MET A 88 14.94 -16.72 -0.48
C MET A 88 15.91 -15.99 -1.41
N GLN A 89 15.90 -16.32 -2.70
CA GLN A 89 16.71 -15.60 -3.70
C GLN A 89 16.33 -14.12 -3.77
N GLY A 90 15.03 -13.81 -3.75
CA GLY A 90 14.55 -12.42 -3.71
C GLY A 90 15.02 -11.67 -2.47
N LEU A 91 15.09 -12.33 -1.32
CA LEU A 91 15.58 -11.77 -0.06
C LEU A 91 17.10 -11.52 -0.10
N GLU A 92 17.87 -12.46 -0.63
CA GLU A 92 19.33 -12.32 -0.82
C GLU A 92 19.68 -11.15 -1.74
N VAL A 93 18.90 -10.93 -2.80
CA VAL A 93 19.06 -9.76 -3.67
C VAL A 93 18.83 -8.45 -2.91
N ILE A 94 17.91 -8.41 -1.94
CA ILE A 94 17.72 -7.20 -1.11
C ILE A 94 18.88 -7.05 -0.11
N GLU A 95 19.32 -8.12 0.53
CA GLU A 95 20.36 -8.06 1.57
C GLU A 95 21.76 -7.77 1.02
N SER A 96 22.05 -8.24 -0.19
CA SER A 96 23.30 -7.93 -0.90
C SER A 96 23.37 -6.49 -1.40
N THR A 97 22.25 -5.75 -1.41
CA THR A 97 22.24 -4.36 -1.85
C THR A 97 22.71 -3.41 -0.76
N ASN A 98 23.69 -2.56 -1.10
CA ASN A 98 24.20 -1.56 -0.16
C ASN A 98 23.21 -0.39 -0.04
N LEU A 99 22.32 -0.47 0.95
CA LEU A 99 21.24 0.49 1.17
C LEU A 99 21.70 1.91 1.50
N LYS A 100 22.97 2.12 1.88
CA LYS A 100 23.50 3.43 2.29
C LYS A 100 23.47 4.49 1.19
N TYR A 101 23.49 4.05 -0.07
CA TYR A 101 23.50 4.96 -1.21
C TYR A 101 22.09 5.40 -1.64
N PHE A 102 21.03 4.70 -1.20
CA PHE A 102 19.67 5.02 -1.59
C PHE A 102 19.00 6.04 -0.67
N THR A 103 18.00 6.74 -1.19
CA THR A 103 17.19 7.66 -0.39
C THR A 103 16.33 6.88 0.62
N LYS A 104 15.89 7.55 1.70
CA LYS A 104 15.03 6.92 2.71
C LYS A 104 13.72 6.34 2.15
N GLU A 105 13.16 6.96 1.11
CA GLU A 105 11.97 6.44 0.42
C GLU A 105 12.27 5.12 -0.30
N MET A 106 13.40 5.05 -1.02
CA MET A 106 13.83 3.86 -1.73
C MET A 106 14.15 2.70 -0.77
N THR A 107 14.84 3.00 0.34
CA THR A 107 15.13 1.99 1.37
C THR A 107 13.85 1.49 2.04
N ALA A 108 12.90 2.38 2.35
CA ALA A 108 11.59 1.99 2.87
C ALA A 108 10.84 1.02 1.93
N GLU A 109 10.86 1.26 0.61
CA GLU A 109 10.23 0.34 -0.35
C GLU A 109 10.91 -1.05 -0.33
N PHE A 110 12.24 -1.12 -0.17
CA PHE A 110 12.94 -2.40 -0.03
C PHE A 110 12.61 -3.13 1.28
N TYR A 111 12.54 -2.42 2.41
CA TYR A 111 12.12 -3.04 3.67
C TYR A 111 10.70 -3.60 3.60
N ALA A 112 9.78 -2.89 2.93
CA ALA A 112 8.42 -3.38 2.76
C ALA A 112 8.36 -4.62 1.84
N LEU A 113 9.17 -4.67 0.77
CA LEU A 113 9.30 -5.87 -0.07
C LEU A 113 9.97 -7.04 0.68
N LYS A 114 10.96 -6.76 1.53
CA LYS A 114 11.56 -7.76 2.44
C LYS A 114 10.50 -8.34 3.40
N GLY A 115 9.63 -7.50 3.96
CA GLY A 115 8.49 -7.92 4.78
C GLY A 115 7.58 -8.90 4.05
N MET A 116 7.28 -8.65 2.77
CA MET A 116 6.47 -9.57 1.94
C MET A 116 7.13 -10.94 1.74
N PHE A 117 8.43 -11.00 1.47
CA PHE A 117 9.13 -12.29 1.34
C PHE A 117 9.15 -13.06 2.65
N LEU A 118 9.45 -12.38 3.76
CA LEU A 118 9.45 -12.99 5.10
C LEU A 118 8.06 -13.55 5.46
N ALA A 119 7.00 -12.83 5.11
CA ALA A 119 5.63 -13.29 5.28
C ALA A 119 5.35 -14.58 4.48
N GLN A 120 5.80 -14.68 3.22
CA GLN A 120 5.64 -15.88 2.40
C GLN A 120 6.44 -17.09 2.91
N ILE A 121 7.57 -16.85 3.59
CA ILE A 121 8.40 -17.91 4.19
C ILE A 121 7.82 -18.40 5.53
N ASN A 122 6.74 -17.78 6.04
CA ASN A 122 6.14 -17.98 7.37
C ASN A 122 6.96 -17.42 8.55
N LYS A 123 7.85 -16.44 8.32
CA LYS A 123 8.57 -15.74 9.38
C LYS A 123 7.80 -14.49 9.84
N SER A 124 6.70 -14.72 10.56
CA SER A 124 5.72 -13.68 10.89
C SER A 124 6.29 -12.51 11.72
N GLU A 125 7.06 -12.80 12.76
CA GLU A 125 7.64 -11.76 13.62
C GLU A 125 8.66 -10.88 12.88
N GLU A 126 9.54 -11.50 12.08
CA GLU A 126 10.52 -10.78 11.28
C GLU A 126 9.83 -9.92 10.20
N ALA A 127 8.75 -10.43 9.59
CA ALA A 127 7.95 -9.68 8.62
C ALA A 127 7.34 -8.42 9.25
N ASN A 128 6.73 -8.54 10.43
CA ASN A 128 6.18 -7.39 11.17
C ASN A 128 7.26 -6.34 11.49
N LYS A 129 8.45 -6.77 11.95
CA LYS A 129 9.58 -5.86 12.20
C LYS A 129 10.03 -5.15 10.92
N ALA A 130 10.11 -5.85 9.79
CA ALA A 130 10.48 -5.27 8.51
C ALA A 130 9.46 -4.24 8.01
N PHE A 131 8.16 -4.53 8.12
CA PHE A 131 7.11 -3.57 7.76
C PHE A 131 7.10 -2.34 8.67
N SER A 132 7.24 -2.55 9.98
CA SER A 132 7.33 -1.45 10.95
C SER A 132 8.52 -0.53 10.64
N ALA A 133 9.70 -1.10 10.37
CA ALA A 133 10.88 -0.34 9.97
C ALA A 133 10.67 0.44 8.65
N ALA A 134 10.02 -0.17 7.66
CA ALA A 134 9.73 0.47 6.38
C ALA A 134 8.89 1.76 6.55
N VAL A 135 7.82 1.66 7.34
CA VAL A 135 6.90 2.76 7.60
C VAL A 135 7.56 3.85 8.45
N GLN A 136 8.36 3.48 9.46
CA GLN A 136 9.11 4.45 10.27
C GLN A 136 10.14 5.23 9.44
N MET A 137 10.76 4.59 8.45
CA MET A 137 11.67 5.27 7.53
C MET A 137 10.98 6.29 6.62
N HIS A 138 9.77 5.98 6.16
CA HIS A 138 9.00 6.86 5.27
C HIS A 138 7.47 6.65 5.43
N ASP A 139 6.87 7.35 6.39
CA ASP A 139 5.44 7.25 6.74
C ASP A 139 4.49 7.55 5.57
N VAL A 140 4.94 8.37 4.62
CA VAL A 140 4.18 8.83 3.46
C VAL A 140 4.10 7.74 2.37
N LEU A 141 4.81 6.59 2.52
CA LEU A 141 4.81 5.52 1.52
C LEU A 141 3.53 4.68 1.60
N VAL A 142 2.51 5.06 0.82
CA VAL A 142 1.21 4.34 0.72
C VAL A 142 1.37 2.83 0.52
N LYS A 143 2.32 2.41 -0.31
CA LYS A 143 2.51 0.99 -0.61
C LYS A 143 2.99 0.20 0.62
N ALA A 144 3.85 0.77 1.46
CA ALA A 144 4.35 0.08 2.65
C ALA A 144 3.21 -0.20 3.62
N TRP A 145 2.40 0.83 3.92
CA TRP A 145 1.19 0.70 4.72
C TRP A 145 0.20 -0.31 4.16
N ALA A 146 -0.06 -0.25 2.85
CA ALA A 146 -0.96 -1.19 2.19
C ALA A 146 -0.49 -2.64 2.29
N MET A 147 0.80 -2.89 2.03
CA MET A 147 1.38 -4.24 2.10
C MET A 147 1.37 -4.78 3.54
N TRP A 148 1.60 -3.91 4.53
CA TRP A 148 1.52 -4.30 5.94
C TRP A 148 0.07 -4.60 6.35
N GLY A 149 -0.90 -3.79 5.91
CA GLY A 149 -2.32 -4.05 6.11
C GLY A 149 -2.79 -5.37 5.49
N ASP A 150 -2.41 -5.64 4.24
CA ASP A 150 -2.73 -6.91 3.55
C ASP A 150 -2.14 -8.11 4.31
N TYR A 151 -0.94 -7.96 4.85
CA TYR A 151 -0.30 -8.97 5.67
C TYR A 151 -1.05 -9.21 6.99
N LEU A 152 -1.38 -8.15 7.73
CA LEU A 152 -2.10 -8.24 8.99
C LEU A 152 -3.52 -8.78 8.82
N GLU A 153 -4.22 -8.39 7.74
CA GLU A 153 -5.51 -8.94 7.35
C GLU A 153 -5.42 -10.46 7.14
N ASN A 154 -4.40 -10.94 6.43
CA ASN A 154 -4.23 -12.38 6.19
C ASN A 154 -4.01 -13.18 7.49
N ILE A 155 -3.35 -12.60 8.49
CA ILE A 155 -3.20 -13.23 9.81
C ILE A 155 -4.50 -13.13 10.59
N PHE A 156 -5.16 -11.97 10.58
CA PHE A 156 -6.45 -11.76 11.23
C PHE A 156 -7.50 -12.77 10.76
N VAL A 157 -7.58 -13.04 9.45
CA VAL A 157 -8.52 -14.02 8.91
C VAL A 157 -8.29 -15.42 9.46
N LYS A 158 -7.04 -15.78 9.77
CA LYS A 158 -6.67 -17.10 10.32
C LYS A 158 -6.89 -17.19 11.82
N GLU A 159 -6.47 -16.16 12.57
CA GLU A 159 -6.42 -16.21 14.04
C GLU A 159 -7.62 -15.53 14.72
N ARG A 160 -8.33 -14.64 14.01
CA ARG A 160 -9.49 -13.87 14.49
C ARG A 160 -9.23 -13.05 15.76
N GLN A 161 -7.99 -12.61 15.95
CA GLN A 161 -7.63 -11.75 17.08
C GLN A 161 -7.89 -10.27 16.75
N LEU A 162 -8.78 -9.62 17.52
CA LEU A 162 -9.22 -8.24 17.26
C LEU A 162 -8.07 -7.22 17.19
N HIS A 163 -7.01 -7.40 17.98
CA HIS A 163 -5.86 -6.48 17.98
C HIS A 163 -5.14 -6.43 16.61
N LEU A 164 -5.12 -7.54 15.87
CA LEU A 164 -4.59 -7.59 14.50
C LEU A 164 -5.54 -6.87 13.53
N GLY A 165 -6.86 -7.01 13.74
CA GLY A 165 -7.88 -6.27 12.98
C GLY A 165 -7.72 -4.76 13.16
N VAL A 166 -7.58 -4.29 14.39
CA VAL A 166 -7.28 -2.87 14.71
C VAL A 166 -6.02 -2.41 13.97
N SER A 167 -4.94 -3.19 14.05
CA SER A 167 -3.67 -2.85 13.40
C SER A 167 -3.79 -2.81 11.86
N ALA A 168 -4.56 -3.73 11.27
CA ALA A 168 -4.84 -3.76 9.84
C ALA A 168 -5.66 -2.54 9.39
N ILE A 169 -6.71 -2.18 10.14
CA ILE A 169 -7.51 -0.97 9.92
C ILE A 169 -6.63 0.27 9.96
N THR A 170 -5.78 0.42 10.98
CA THR A 170 -4.83 1.53 11.08
C THR A 170 -3.94 1.59 9.84
N CYS A 171 -3.36 0.47 9.41
CA CYS A 171 -2.52 0.43 8.21
C CYS A 171 -3.27 0.88 6.95
N TYR A 172 -4.49 0.40 6.74
CA TYR A 172 -5.30 0.80 5.59
C TYR A 172 -5.71 2.27 5.61
N LEU A 173 -6.10 2.80 6.78
CA LEU A 173 -6.43 4.22 6.92
C LEU A 173 -5.21 5.11 6.67
N HIS A 174 -4.02 4.71 7.14
CA HIS A 174 -2.77 5.40 6.81
C HIS A 174 -2.46 5.36 5.30
N ALA A 175 -2.72 4.24 4.62
CA ALA A 175 -2.58 4.14 3.17
C ALA A 175 -3.54 5.08 2.40
N CYS A 176 -4.70 5.42 2.99
CA CYS A 176 -5.71 6.30 2.40
C CYS A 176 -5.46 7.81 2.63
N ARG A 177 -4.42 8.19 3.39
CA ARG A 177 -4.12 9.61 3.68
C ARG A 177 -3.74 10.41 2.42
N HIS A 178 -3.23 9.74 1.39
CA HIS A 178 -2.92 10.38 0.12
C HIS A 178 -4.16 10.62 -0.74
N GLN A 179 -4.18 11.77 -1.43
CA GLN A 179 -5.25 12.17 -2.34
C GLN A 179 -5.23 11.38 -3.66
N ASN A 180 -5.36 10.06 -3.59
CA ASN A 180 -5.53 9.18 -4.75
C ASN A 180 -6.78 8.31 -4.58
N GLU A 181 -7.91 8.88 -4.97
CA GLU A 181 -9.23 8.24 -4.83
C GLU A 181 -9.27 6.81 -5.38
N SER A 182 -8.78 6.62 -6.60
CA SER A 182 -8.83 5.31 -7.27
C SER A 182 -8.11 4.20 -6.49
N LYS A 183 -6.97 4.51 -5.86
CA LYS A 183 -6.17 3.52 -5.13
C LYS A 183 -6.69 3.29 -3.72
N SER A 184 -7.22 4.32 -3.07
CA SER A 184 -7.72 4.25 -1.70
C SER A 184 -9.03 3.49 -1.59
N ARG A 185 -9.88 3.50 -2.64
CA ARG A 185 -11.19 2.81 -2.63
C ARG A 185 -11.08 1.36 -2.17
N LYS A 186 -10.12 0.58 -2.68
CA LYS A 186 -9.95 -0.83 -2.28
C LYS A 186 -9.54 -1.02 -0.81
N TYR A 187 -8.80 -0.07 -0.23
CA TYR A 187 -8.37 -0.15 1.17
C TYR A 187 -9.53 0.23 2.10
N LEU A 188 -10.33 1.24 1.73
CA LEU A 188 -11.56 1.57 2.46
C LEU A 188 -12.59 0.44 2.40
N ALA A 189 -12.70 -0.26 1.27
CA ALA A 189 -13.51 -1.48 1.17
C ALA A 189 -13.11 -2.52 2.22
N LYS A 190 -11.79 -2.75 2.37
CA LYS A 190 -11.23 -3.67 3.36
C LYS A 190 -11.48 -3.21 4.79
N VAL A 191 -11.38 -1.91 5.08
CA VAL A 191 -11.73 -1.36 6.40
C VAL A 191 -13.20 -1.63 6.73
N LEU A 192 -14.12 -1.30 5.82
CA LEU A 192 -15.56 -1.54 6.03
C LEU A 192 -15.88 -3.03 6.14
N TRP A 193 -15.17 -3.88 5.40
CA TRP A 193 -15.31 -5.32 5.53
C TRP A 193 -14.80 -5.83 6.89
N LEU A 194 -13.69 -5.30 7.41
CA LEU A 194 -13.18 -5.66 8.73
C LEU A 194 -14.16 -5.31 9.85
N LEU A 195 -14.90 -4.20 9.71
CA LEU A 195 -15.97 -3.84 10.66
C LEU A 195 -17.05 -4.92 10.79
N SER A 196 -17.32 -5.73 9.75
CA SER A 196 -18.27 -6.83 9.86
C SER A 196 -17.88 -7.94 10.86
N PHE A 197 -16.65 -7.90 11.39
CA PHE A 197 -16.15 -8.80 12.44
C PHE A 197 -15.98 -8.11 13.80
N ASP A 198 -16.61 -6.94 14.00
CA ASP A 198 -16.50 -6.22 15.25
C ASP A 198 -17.11 -6.99 16.42
N ASP A 199 -16.66 -6.67 17.63
CA ASP A 199 -17.19 -7.25 18.86
C ASP A 199 -18.30 -6.39 19.47
N ASP A 200 -18.99 -6.90 20.50
CA ASP A 200 -20.07 -6.15 21.18
C ASP A 200 -19.59 -4.82 21.80
N LYS A 201 -18.26 -4.65 21.97
CA LYS A 201 -17.62 -3.43 22.46
C LYS A 201 -17.28 -2.43 21.35
N ASN A 202 -17.53 -2.77 20.09
CA ASN A 202 -17.21 -1.97 18.91
C ASN A 202 -15.71 -1.58 18.83
N THR A 203 -14.81 -2.50 19.15
CA THR A 203 -13.36 -2.25 19.22
C THR A 203 -12.77 -1.84 17.86
N LEU A 204 -13.25 -2.43 16.76
CA LEU A 204 -12.80 -2.09 15.41
C LEU A 204 -13.37 -0.75 14.95
N ALA A 205 -14.63 -0.46 15.25
CA ALA A 205 -15.24 0.84 14.94
C ALA A 205 -14.57 1.99 15.73
N ASP A 206 -14.13 1.75 16.97
CA ASP A 206 -13.38 2.75 17.76
C ASP A 206 -12.03 3.08 17.10
N ALA A 207 -11.35 2.06 16.57
CA ALA A 207 -10.14 2.26 15.79
C ALA A 207 -10.42 3.08 14.52
N VAL A 208 -11.53 2.84 13.82
CA VAL A 208 -11.90 3.64 12.64
C VAL A 208 -12.11 5.10 13.01
N ASP A 209 -12.93 5.42 14.02
CA ASP A 209 -13.20 6.81 14.44
C ASP A 209 -11.90 7.53 14.86
N LYS A 210 -11.01 6.84 15.58
CA LYS A 210 -9.74 7.41 16.02
C LYS A 210 -8.79 7.72 14.87
N TYR A 211 -8.67 6.82 13.89
CA TYR A 211 -7.66 6.93 12.82
C TYR A 211 -8.20 7.54 11.51
N CYS A 212 -9.52 7.71 11.36
CA CYS A 212 -10.11 8.27 10.13
C CYS A 212 -9.83 9.76 9.94
N ILE A 213 -9.48 10.50 10.99
CA ILE A 213 -9.20 11.95 10.97
C ILE A 213 -8.12 12.31 9.94
N GLY A 214 -7.14 11.42 9.73
CA GLY A 214 -6.08 11.63 8.74
C GLY A 214 -6.49 11.40 7.29
N VAL A 215 -7.66 10.81 7.02
CA VAL A 215 -8.12 10.45 5.69
C VAL A 215 -8.96 11.59 5.10
N PRO A 216 -8.60 12.13 3.91
CA PRO A 216 -9.36 13.19 3.28
C PRO A 216 -10.84 12.79 3.04
N PRO A 217 -11.82 13.65 3.34
CA PRO A 217 -13.25 13.32 3.21
C PRO A 217 -13.67 12.85 1.81
N ILE A 218 -12.98 13.30 0.76
CA ILE A 218 -13.23 12.89 -0.63
C ILE A 218 -13.08 11.38 -0.84
N GLN A 219 -12.21 10.72 -0.07
CA GLN A 219 -11.96 9.28 -0.20
C GLN A 219 -13.18 8.44 0.20
N TRP A 220 -14.03 8.99 1.07
CA TRP A 220 -15.21 8.32 1.61
C TRP A 220 -16.46 8.46 0.74
N LEU A 221 -16.45 9.34 -0.28
CA LEU A 221 -17.64 9.62 -1.10
C LEU A 221 -18.21 8.38 -1.77
N GLY A 222 -17.34 7.51 -2.30
CA GLY A 222 -17.76 6.25 -2.93
C GLY A 222 -18.37 5.24 -1.97
N TRP A 223 -18.22 5.44 -0.66
CA TRP A 223 -18.62 4.51 0.39
C TRP A 223 -19.77 5.03 1.26
N ILE A 224 -20.37 6.18 0.91
CA ILE A 224 -21.50 6.76 1.65
C ILE A 224 -22.63 5.73 1.85
N PRO A 225 -23.09 4.96 0.85
CA PRO A 225 -24.16 3.98 1.05
C PRO A 225 -23.82 2.93 2.11
N GLN A 226 -22.58 2.44 2.12
CA GLN A 226 -22.11 1.44 3.09
C GLN A 226 -21.99 2.06 4.49
N LEU A 227 -21.43 3.27 4.61
CA LEU A 227 -21.38 4.00 5.88
C LEU A 227 -22.77 4.23 6.48
N LEU A 228 -23.74 4.58 5.64
CA LEU A 228 -25.14 4.73 6.03
C LEU A 228 -25.78 3.39 6.45
N THR A 229 -25.33 2.27 5.89
CA THR A 229 -25.77 0.95 6.32
C THR A 229 -25.22 0.63 7.71
N CYS A 230 -23.94 0.94 7.97
CA CYS A 230 -23.34 0.80 9.29
C CYS A 230 -24.02 1.68 10.36
N LEU A 231 -24.62 2.82 9.99
CA LEU A 231 -25.41 3.64 10.92
C LEU A 231 -26.62 2.93 11.52
N VAL A 232 -27.19 1.95 10.82
CA VAL A 232 -28.33 1.16 11.31
C VAL A 232 -27.88 0.11 12.35
N GLY A 233 -26.60 -0.26 12.35
CA GLY A 233 -26.00 -1.22 13.29
C GLY A 233 -25.49 -0.62 14.60
N SER A 234 -24.89 -1.47 15.45
CA SER A 234 -24.27 -1.07 16.73
C SER A 234 -23.10 -0.11 16.57
N GLU A 235 -22.41 -0.17 15.43
CA GLU A 235 -21.26 0.66 15.05
C GLU A 235 -21.62 2.13 14.74
N GLY A 236 -22.90 2.40 14.50
CA GLY A 236 -23.37 3.65 13.90
C GLY A 236 -23.00 4.90 14.68
N LYS A 237 -22.89 4.81 16.02
CA LYS A 237 -22.53 5.97 16.85
C LYS A 237 -21.12 6.49 16.56
N LEU A 238 -20.16 5.60 16.32
CA LEU A 238 -18.77 5.96 16.09
C LEU A 238 -18.58 6.50 14.67
N LEU A 239 -19.25 5.90 13.68
CA LEU A 239 -19.16 6.35 12.28
C LEU A 239 -19.97 7.63 11.98
N LEU A 240 -20.82 8.08 12.90
CA LEU A 240 -21.60 9.32 12.73
C LEU A 240 -20.69 10.55 12.61
N ASN A 241 -19.58 10.58 13.36
CA ASN A 241 -18.58 11.65 13.29
C ASN A 241 -17.98 11.75 11.88
N LEU A 242 -17.59 10.61 11.33
CA LEU A 242 -17.04 10.50 9.99
C LEU A 242 -18.04 10.99 8.93
N ILE A 243 -19.29 10.52 8.97
CA ILE A 243 -20.34 10.92 8.01
C ILE A 243 -20.64 12.41 8.13
N SER A 244 -20.65 12.94 9.35
CA SER A 244 -20.84 14.37 9.61
C SER A 244 -19.69 15.21 9.02
N GLN A 245 -18.45 14.75 9.15
CA GLN A 245 -17.29 15.41 8.55
C GLN A 245 -17.36 15.42 7.02
N VAL A 246 -17.77 14.31 6.40
CA VAL A 246 -17.98 14.23 4.95
C VAL A 246 -19.13 15.14 4.52
N GLY A 247 -20.24 15.15 5.25
CA GLY A 247 -21.41 15.97 4.96
C GLY A 247 -21.15 17.47 5.06
N ARG A 248 -20.25 17.91 5.94
CA ARG A 248 -19.83 19.33 6.03
C ARG A 248 -19.08 19.81 4.78
N VAL A 249 -18.29 18.94 4.16
CA VAL A 249 -17.47 19.28 2.98
C VAL A 249 -18.23 19.02 1.68
N TYR A 250 -19.01 17.94 1.63
CA TYR A 250 -19.73 17.46 0.44
C TYR A 250 -21.23 17.23 0.71
N PRO A 251 -22.00 18.28 1.07
CA PRO A 251 -23.40 18.14 1.47
C PRO A 251 -24.28 17.54 0.35
N GLN A 252 -24.00 17.88 -0.91
CA GLN A 252 -24.77 17.38 -2.06
C GLN A 252 -24.63 15.86 -2.24
N ALA A 253 -23.43 15.32 -2.02
CA ALA A 253 -23.15 13.89 -2.16
C ALA A 253 -23.84 13.05 -1.07
N VAL A 254 -24.05 13.63 0.11
CA VAL A 254 -24.57 12.94 1.30
C VAL A 254 -26.08 13.12 1.45
N TYR A 255 -26.66 14.23 0.98
CA TYR A 255 -28.07 14.57 1.18
C TYR A 255 -29.05 13.52 0.64
N PHE A 256 -28.92 13.13 -0.63
CA PHE A 256 -29.86 12.18 -1.24
C PHE A 256 -29.80 10.79 -0.58
N PRO A 257 -28.61 10.18 -0.37
CA PRO A 257 -28.51 8.91 0.35
C PRO A 257 -29.11 8.95 1.76
N ILE A 258 -28.84 10.01 2.54
CA ILE A 258 -29.42 10.17 3.89
C ILE A 258 -30.93 10.29 3.83
N ARG A 259 -31.47 11.12 2.92
CA ARG A 259 -32.92 11.33 2.79
C ARG A 259 -33.63 10.02 2.46
N THR A 260 -33.10 9.22 1.54
CA THR A 260 -33.66 7.93 1.16
C THR A 260 -33.68 6.97 2.37
N LEU A 261 -32.57 6.88 3.10
CA LEU A 261 -32.50 6.07 4.32
C LEU A 261 -33.52 6.52 5.37
N TYR A 262 -33.58 7.82 5.66
CA TYR A 262 -34.51 8.40 6.64
C TYR A 262 -35.98 8.08 6.30
N LEU A 263 -36.38 8.26 5.04
CA LEU A 263 -37.74 7.98 4.61
C LEU A 263 -38.08 6.48 4.72
N THR A 264 -37.13 5.61 4.38
CA THR A 264 -37.28 4.16 4.49
C THR A 264 -37.52 3.74 5.94
N LEU A 265 -36.64 4.18 6.85
CA LEU A 265 -36.77 3.87 8.29
C LEU A 265 -38.07 4.42 8.90
N LYS A 266 -38.54 5.58 8.44
CA LYS A 266 -39.81 6.17 8.90
C LYS A 266 -41.03 5.37 8.44
N ILE A 267 -40.99 4.77 7.26
CA ILE A 267 -42.05 3.89 6.76
C ILE A 267 -42.05 2.59 7.59
N GLU A 268 -40.89 1.95 7.77
CA GLU A 268 -40.76 0.74 8.58
C GLU A 268 -41.26 0.93 10.01
N GLN A 269 -40.93 2.06 10.66
CA GLN A 269 -41.46 2.40 11.98
C GLN A 269 -42.99 2.47 11.97
N ARG A 270 -43.60 3.14 10.99
CA ARG A 270 -45.06 3.23 10.87
C ARG A 270 -45.73 1.88 10.65
N GLU A 271 -45.09 0.97 9.91
CA GLU A 271 -45.62 -0.38 9.70
C GLU A 271 -45.56 -1.22 10.97
N ARG A 272 -44.47 -1.14 11.74
CA ARG A 272 -44.39 -1.80 13.07
C ARG A 272 -45.51 -1.35 14.00
N TYR A 273 -45.76 -0.05 14.10
CA TYR A 273 -46.86 0.50 14.93
C TYR A 273 -48.27 0.13 14.46
N LYS A 274 -48.45 -0.34 13.22
CA LYS A 274 -49.75 -0.85 12.73
C LYS A 274 -49.93 -2.35 12.96
N SER A 275 -48.84 -3.05 13.26
CA SER A 275 -48.79 -4.52 13.44
C SER A 275 -48.98 -4.93 14.89
N ASP A 276 -48.70 -4.02 15.83
CA ASP A 276 -48.95 -4.12 17.28
C ASP A 276 -50.33 -3.52 17.65
#